data_AF-A0A2V9IZW0-F1
#
_entry.id   AF-A0A2V9IZW0-F1
#
_cell.length_a   1.000
_cell.length_b   1.000
_cell.length_c   1.000
_cell.angle_alpha   90.00
_cell.angle_beta   90.00
_cell.angle_gamma   90.00
#
_symmetry.space_group_name_H-M   'P 1'
#
loop_
_entity.id
_entity.type
_entity.pdbx_description
1 polymer ?
#
loop_
_entity_poly.entity_id
_entity_poly.type
_entity_poly.pdbx_seq_one_letter_code
_entity_poly.pdbx_strand_id
1 'polypeptide(L)'
;MRTHHDWTFQQFAIMGLQTTLIYMVAGLVFPDFLGEAIVDLKESFYAHRRWFFLLSVAIIATSVCKHLLLDGKLPNPTNLVFYGLFGVTLFIGALTRQEWYHKTLVVVTNAAFVLYIVLSHLRMR
;
A
#
# COMPACT_ATOMS: atom_id res chain seq x y z
N MET A 1 -21.58 26.49 12.87
CA MET A 1 -22.17 25.94 11.64
C MET A 1 -21.48 24.62 11.35
N ARG A 2 -22.15 23.49 11.62
CA ARG A 2 -21.67 22.14 11.25
C ARG A 2 -21.82 22.02 9.74
N THR A 3 -20.73 22.08 9.00
CA THR A 3 -20.71 21.67 7.58
C THR A 3 -20.97 20.16 7.54
N HIS A 4 -22.23 19.77 7.36
CA HIS A 4 -22.57 18.41 6.96
C HIS A 4 -22.01 18.21 5.55
N HIS A 5 -20.80 17.68 5.48
CA HIS A 5 -20.38 16.95 4.29
C HIS A 5 -21.22 15.67 4.33
N ASP A 6 -22.21 15.54 3.47
CA ASP A 6 -23.06 14.35 3.43
C ASP A 6 -22.22 13.20 2.86
N TRP A 7 -21.55 12.48 3.75
CA TRP A 7 -20.77 11.31 3.39
C TRP A 7 -21.72 10.26 2.82
N THR A 8 -21.48 9.87 1.57
CA THR A 8 -22.20 8.72 1.02
C THR A 8 -21.70 7.44 1.67
N PHE A 9 -22.55 6.41 1.69
CA PHE A 9 -22.14 5.09 2.17
C PHE A 9 -20.89 4.57 1.44
N GLN A 10 -20.74 4.88 0.15
CA GLN A 10 -19.57 4.51 -0.65
C GLN A 10 -18.29 5.21 -0.18
N GLN A 11 -18.36 6.50 0.16
CA GLN A 11 -17.23 7.26 0.70
C GLN A 11 -16.81 6.76 2.09
N PHE A 12 -17.78 6.36 2.92
CA PHE A 12 -17.49 5.70 4.18
C PHE A 12 -16.85 4.32 3.97
N ALA A 13 -17.45 3.49 3.11
CA ALA A 13 -16.98 2.13 2.85
C ALA A 13 -15.56 2.09 2.27
N ILE A 14 -15.19 3.01 1.36
CA ILE A 14 -13.86 3.04 0.77
C ILE A 14 -12.78 3.44 1.80
N MET A 15 -13.11 4.32 2.75
CA MET A 15 -12.22 4.67 3.86
C MET A 15 -12.04 3.51 4.84
N GLY A 16 -13.13 2.81 5.15
CA GLY A 16 -13.10 1.57 5.92
C GLY A 16 -12.26 0.49 5.24
N LEU A 17 -12.49 0.24 3.96
CA LEU A 17 -11.75 -0.74 3.16
C LEU A 17 -10.24 -0.47 3.17
N GLN A 18 -9.83 0.79 2.97
CA GLN A 18 -8.41 1.16 3.04
C GLN A 18 -7.79 0.74 4.37
N THR A 19 -8.47 1.02 5.48
CA THR A 19 -7.99 0.72 6.83
C THR A 19 -7.93 -0.79 7.07
N THR A 20 -8.97 -1.53 6.64
CA THR A 20 -9.01 -3.00 6.71
C THR A 20 -7.86 -3.62 5.94
N LEU A 21 -7.57 -3.15 4.73
CA LEU A 21 -6.46 -3.69 3.92
C LEU A 21 -5.11 -3.46 4.60
N ILE A 22 -4.88 -2.27 5.18
CA ILE A 22 -3.66 -1.98 5.94
C ILE A 22 -3.55 -2.90 7.15
N TYR A 23 -4.65 -3.10 7.88
CA TYR A 23 -4.69 -4.03 9.02
C TYR A 23 -4.34 -5.47 8.61
N MET A 24 -4.89 -5.95 7.49
CA MET A 24 -4.57 -7.29 6.97
C MET A 24 -3.09 -7.42 6.61
N VAL A 25 -2.50 -6.41 5.95
CA VAL A 25 -1.05 -6.40 5.65
C VAL A 25 -0.23 -6.40 6.92
N ALA A 26 -0.63 -5.65 7.96
CA ALA A 26 0.08 -5.64 9.23
C ALA A 26 0.11 -7.04 9.86
N GLY A 27 -1.02 -7.76 9.86
CA GLY A 27 -1.08 -9.15 10.34
C GLY A 27 -0.20 -10.14 9.56
N LEU A 28 0.10 -9.87 8.28
CA LEU A 28 1.02 -10.69 7.47
C LEU A 28 2.49 -10.38 7.74
N VAL A 29 2.79 -9.15 8.14
CA VAL A 29 4.17 -8.69 8.41
C VAL A 29 4.62 -9.06 9.82
N PHE A 30 3.71 -9.00 10.79
CA PHE A 30 3.99 -9.35 12.18
C PHE A 30 3.51 -10.78 12.45
N PRO A 31 4.42 -11.77 12.45
CA PRO A 31 4.04 -13.14 12.84
C PRO A 31 3.55 -13.18 14.28
N ASP A 32 2.78 -14.21 14.64
CA ASP A 32 2.33 -14.42 16.01
C ASP A 32 3.52 -14.65 16.95
N PHE A 33 3.96 -13.59 17.64
CA PHE A 33 5.04 -13.64 18.63
C PHE A 33 4.61 -14.26 19.97
N LEU A 34 3.37 -14.78 20.05
CA LEU A 34 2.78 -15.32 21.28
C LEU A 34 3.18 -16.77 21.58
N GLY A 35 3.98 -17.41 20.72
CA GLY A 35 4.52 -18.76 20.95
C GLY A 35 5.96 -18.76 21.44
N GLU A 36 6.36 -19.82 22.15
CA GLU A 36 7.74 -20.04 22.64
C GLU A 36 8.76 -20.37 21.52
N ALA A 37 8.31 -20.54 20.28
CA ALA A 37 9.15 -20.92 19.16
C ALA A 37 9.87 -19.73 18.51
N ILE A 38 11.14 -19.90 18.15
CA ILE A 38 11.91 -18.95 17.33
C ILE A 38 11.25 -18.88 15.95
N VAL A 39 10.68 -17.71 15.60
CA VAL A 39 10.04 -17.51 14.30
C VAL A 39 11.08 -17.11 13.25
N ASP A 40 11.24 -17.94 12.22
CA ASP A 40 11.99 -17.56 11.01
C ASP A 40 11.17 -16.55 10.19
N LEU A 41 11.57 -15.27 10.27
CA LEU A 41 10.97 -14.17 9.54
C LEU A 41 11.05 -14.35 8.02
N LYS A 42 12.13 -14.95 7.51
CA LYS A 42 12.32 -15.18 6.07
C LYS A 42 11.31 -16.21 5.59
N GLU A 43 11.21 -17.34 6.28
CA GLU A 43 10.26 -18.40 5.93
C GLU A 43 8.81 -17.90 6.00
N SER A 44 8.45 -17.20 7.07
CA SER A 44 7.12 -16.59 7.23
C SER A 44 6.78 -15.62 6.09
N PHE A 45 7.74 -14.76 5.70
CA PHE A 45 7.56 -13.87 4.55
C PHE A 45 7.30 -14.65 3.25
N TYR A 46 8.11 -15.67 2.94
CA TYR A 46 7.95 -16.41 1.68
C TYR A 46 6.67 -17.24 1.62
N ALA A 47 6.16 -17.71 2.76
CA ALA A 47 4.87 -18.38 2.87
C ALA A 47 3.71 -17.43 2.51
N HIS A 48 3.79 -16.18 2.97
CA HIS A 48 2.71 -15.19 2.84
C HIS A 48 2.92 -14.16 1.72
N ARG A 49 4.05 -14.24 1.02
CA ARG A 49 4.52 -13.27 0.02
C ARG A 49 3.44 -12.81 -0.97
N ARG A 50 2.70 -13.76 -1.55
CA ARG A 50 1.65 -13.46 -2.53
C ARG A 50 0.58 -12.55 -1.94
N TRP A 51 0.12 -12.85 -0.73
CA TRP A 51 -0.91 -12.07 -0.04
C TRP A 51 -0.40 -10.68 0.36
N PHE A 52 0.83 -10.60 0.87
CA PHE A 52 1.46 -9.32 1.17
C PHE A 52 1.46 -8.39 -0.06
N PHE A 53 1.91 -8.87 -1.21
CA PHE A 53 1.97 -8.07 -2.44
C PHE A 53 0.59 -7.77 -3.02
N LEU A 54 -0.33 -8.74 -3.06
CA LEU A 54 -1.68 -8.52 -3.60
C LEU A 54 -2.49 -7.53 -2.76
N LEU A 55 -2.41 -7.61 -1.43
CA LEU A 55 -3.05 -6.64 -0.56
C LEU A 55 -2.41 -5.25 -0.69
N SER A 56 -1.10 -5.17 -0.88
CA SER A 56 -0.42 -3.90 -1.16
C SER A 56 -0.87 -3.28 -2.49
N VAL A 57 -1.10 -4.09 -3.52
CA VAL A 57 -1.71 -3.63 -4.79
C VAL A 57 -3.15 -3.16 -4.55
N ALA A 58 -3.94 -3.89 -3.76
CA ALA A 58 -5.31 -3.50 -3.40
C ALA A 58 -5.36 -2.17 -2.63
N ILE A 59 -4.38 -1.90 -1.76
CA ILE A 59 -4.20 -0.61 -1.06
C ILE A 59 -4.00 0.53 -2.08
N ILE A 60 -3.16 0.34 -3.08
CA ILE A 60 -2.92 1.34 -4.12
C ILE A 60 -4.18 1.56 -4.97
N ALA A 61 -4.84 0.48 -5.39
CA ALA A 61 -6.09 0.57 -6.14
C ALA A 61 -7.17 1.33 -5.35
N THR A 62 -7.31 1.01 -4.05
CA THR A 62 -8.23 1.71 -3.14
C THR A 62 -7.86 3.19 -3.02
N SER A 63 -6.57 3.53 -2.99
CA SER A 63 -6.11 4.93 -2.97
C SER A 63 -6.51 5.72 -4.22
N VAL A 64 -6.44 5.10 -5.40
CA VAL A 64 -6.91 5.72 -6.65
C VAL A 64 -8.44 5.87 -6.65
N CYS A 65 -9.16 4.83 -6.23
CA CYS A 65 -10.62 4.86 -6.11
C CYS A 65 -11.10 5.95 -5.14
N LYS A 66 -10.38 6.20 -4.05
CA LYS A 66 -10.69 7.29 -3.11
C LYS A 66 -10.65 8.66 -3.77
N HIS A 67 -9.64 8.95 -4.59
CA HIS A 67 -9.59 10.23 -5.32
C HIS A 67 -10.80 10.40 -6.23
N LEU A 68 -11.22 9.33 -6.91
CA LEU A 68 -12.43 9.36 -7.75
C LEU A 68 -13.71 9.57 -6.93
N LEU A 69 -13.86 8.89 -5.79
CA LEU A 69 -15.08 8.92 -4.98
C LEU A 69 -15.20 10.15 -4.08
N LEU A 70 -14.07 10.70 -3.61
CA LEU A 70 -14.04 11.84 -2.68
C LEU A 70 -13.87 13.16 -3.43
N ASP A 71 -12.96 13.21 -4.40
CA ASP A 71 -12.61 14.46 -5.10
C ASP A 71 -13.30 14.58 -6.48
N GLY A 72 -13.94 13.51 -6.96
CA GLY A 72 -14.55 13.44 -8.29
C GLY A 72 -13.52 13.51 -9.43
N LYS A 73 -12.23 13.34 -9.13
CA LYS A 73 -11.12 13.55 -10.07
C LYS A 73 -10.06 12.48 -9.88
N LEU A 74 -9.31 12.21 -10.94
CA LEU A 74 -8.14 11.36 -10.83
C LEU A 74 -7.05 12.04 -9.99
N PRO A 75 -6.16 11.25 -9.36
CA PRO A 75 -4.96 11.78 -8.73
C PRO A 75 -4.19 12.68 -9.70
N ASN A 76 -3.49 13.68 -9.16
CA ASN A 76 -2.57 14.49 -9.96
C ASN A 76 -1.61 13.57 -10.76
N PRO A 77 -1.21 13.94 -11.99
CA PRO A 77 -0.35 13.10 -12.84
C PRO A 77 0.89 12.55 -12.14
N THR A 78 1.55 13.34 -11.30
CA THR A 78 2.71 12.89 -10.52
C THR A 78 2.35 11.73 -9.59
N ASN A 79 1.27 11.86 -8.81
CA ASN A 79 0.81 10.83 -7.88
C ASN A 79 0.36 9.58 -8.64
N LEU A 80 -0.30 9.75 -9.79
CA LEU A 80 -0.75 8.65 -10.63
C LEU A 80 0.44 7.82 -11.16
N VAL A 81 1.52 8.49 -11.58
CA VAL A 81 2.77 7.81 -11.98
C VAL A 81 3.35 7.00 -10.82
N PHE A 82 3.41 7.56 -9.62
CA PHE A 82 3.88 6.83 -8.44
C PHE A 82 2.99 5.63 -8.12
N TYR A 83 1.66 5.79 -8.13
CA TYR A 83 0.73 4.67 -7.94
C TYR A 83 0.91 3.57 -8.99
N GLY A 84 1.08 3.95 -10.26
CA GLY A 84 1.35 3.00 -11.35
C GLY A 84 2.67 2.25 -11.13
N LEU A 85 3.76 2.98 -10.85
CA LEU A 85 5.09 2.40 -10.64
C LEU A 85 5.10 1.45 -9.44
N PHE A 86 4.56 1.87 -8.29
CA PHE A 86 4.46 1.01 -7.11
C PHE A 86 3.51 -0.17 -7.35
N GLY A 87 2.37 0.06 -7.99
CA GLY A 87 1.39 -0.99 -8.30
C GLY A 87 1.98 -2.09 -9.19
N VAL A 88 2.65 -1.71 -10.28
CA VAL A 88 3.27 -2.66 -11.21
C VAL A 88 4.40 -3.44 -10.53
N THR A 89 5.27 -2.76 -9.79
CA THR A 89 6.39 -3.43 -9.11
C THR A 89 5.92 -4.37 -8.00
N LEU A 90 4.93 -3.99 -7.20
CA LEU A 90 4.32 -4.88 -6.22
C LEU A 90 3.62 -6.07 -6.87
N PHE A 91 2.91 -5.84 -7.98
CA PHE A 91 2.26 -6.93 -8.73
C PHE A 91 3.29 -7.93 -9.28
N ILE A 92 4.40 -7.46 -9.85
CA ILE A 92 5.52 -8.31 -10.27
C ILE A 92 6.14 -9.02 -9.05
N GLY A 93 6.20 -8.36 -7.89
CA GLY A 93 6.60 -8.95 -6.62
C GLY A 93 5.70 -10.08 -6.15
N ALA A 94 4.40 -10.05 -6.45
CA ALA A 94 3.48 -11.16 -6.16
C ALA A 94 3.79 -12.40 -7.02
N LEU A 95 4.27 -12.20 -8.25
CA LEU A 95 4.58 -13.29 -9.18
C LEU A 95 5.99 -13.85 -8.99
N THR A 96 6.96 -12.99 -8.69
CA THR A 96 8.38 -13.33 -8.57
C THR A 96 8.72 -13.98 -7.23
N ARG A 97 9.39 -15.14 -7.22
CA ARG A 97 9.92 -15.80 -6.01
C ARG A 97 11.39 -15.49 -5.71
N GLN A 98 12.05 -14.73 -6.57
CA GLN A 98 13.50 -14.53 -6.51
C GLN A 98 13.87 -13.58 -5.37
N GLU A 99 14.77 -14.02 -4.49
CA GLU A 99 15.17 -13.26 -3.30
C GLU A 99 15.85 -11.93 -3.64
N TRP A 100 16.72 -11.91 -4.65
CA TRP A 100 17.40 -10.69 -5.08
C TRP A 100 16.39 -9.63 -5.54
N TYR A 101 15.32 -10.04 -6.22
CA TYR A 101 14.27 -9.13 -6.68
C TYR A 101 13.61 -8.44 -5.49
N HIS A 102 13.25 -9.18 -4.43
CA HIS A 102 12.63 -8.59 -3.24
C HIS A 102 13.58 -7.66 -2.48
N LYS A 103 14.88 -8.01 -2.36
CA LYS A 103 15.88 -7.13 -1.74
C LYS A 103 16.04 -5.82 -2.49
N THR A 104 16.21 -5.89 -3.82
CA THR A 104 16.31 -4.71 -4.67
C THR A 104 15.03 -3.88 -4.61
N LEU A 105 13.87 -4.55 -4.65
CA LEU A 105 12.57 -3.89 -4.56
C LEU A 105 12.48 -3.08 -3.26
N VAL A 106 12.82 -3.65 -2.10
CA VAL A 106 12.76 -2.92 -0.82
C VAL A 106 13.61 -1.65 -0.84
N VAL A 107 14.84 -1.72 -1.35
CA VAL A 107 15.75 -0.55 -1.41
C VAL A 107 15.19 0.51 -2.36
N VAL A 108 14.79 0.11 -3.58
CA VAL A 108 14.25 1.03 -4.60
C VAL A 108 12.95 1.67 -4.12
N THR A 109 12.06 0.88 -3.51
CA THR A 109 10.75 1.34 -3.03
C THR A 109 10.90 2.34 -1.90
N ASN A 110 11.81 2.09 -0.95
CA ASN A 110 12.10 3.05 0.13
C ASN A 110 12.70 4.35 -0.40
N ALA A 111 13.68 4.27 -1.31
CA ALA A 111 14.28 5.45 -1.92
C ALA A 111 13.22 6.28 -2.68
N ALA A 112 12.38 5.62 -3.47
CA ALA A 112 11.28 6.26 -4.20
C ALA A 112 10.23 6.88 -3.25
N PHE A 113 9.93 6.23 -2.12
CA PHE A 113 9.00 6.73 -1.12
C PHE A 113 9.53 7.99 -0.42
N VAL A 114 10.80 7.98 0.00
CA VAL A 114 11.47 9.17 0.56
C VAL A 114 11.48 10.31 -0.45
N LEU A 115 11.85 10.03 -1.70
CA LEU A 115 11.83 11.01 -2.78
C LEU A 115 10.42 11.60 -2.98
N TYR A 116 9.39 10.76 -2.99
CA TYR A 116 8.00 11.20 -3.10
C TYR A 116 7.60 12.16 -1.98
N ILE A 117 7.94 11.84 -0.73
CA ILE A 117 7.65 12.70 0.44
C ILE A 117 8.33 14.07 0.27
N VAL A 118 9.61 14.09 -0.11
CA VAL A 118 10.37 15.33 -0.30
C VAL A 118 9.75 16.20 -1.41
N LEU A 119 9.46 15.62 -2.57
CA LEU A 119 8.83 16.33 -3.69
C LEU A 119 7.44 16.85 -3.33
N SER A 120 6.65 16.05 -2.60
CA SER A 120 5.33 16.45 -2.13
C SER A 120 5.42 17.63 -1.15
N HIS A 121 6.37 17.60 -0.21
CA HIS A 121 6.58 18.72 0.73
C HIS A 121 7.01 20.00 0.02
N LEU A 122 7.93 19.90 -0.95
CA LEU A 122 8.37 21.05 -1.75
C LEU A 122 7.23 21.67 -2.56
N ARG A 123 6.26 20.87 -3.00
CA ARG A 123 5.09 21.34 -3.75
C ARG A 123 4.02 22.03 -2.88
N MET A 124 3.96 21.70 -1.59
CA MET A 124 2.99 22.29 -0.65
C MET A 124 3.49 23.61 -0.02
N ARG A 125 4.77 23.95 -0.19
CA ARG A 125 5.32 25.27 0.13
C ARG A 125 5.15 26.21 -1.06
#